data_AF-A0A537YBR0-F1
#
_entry.id   AF-A0A537YBR0-F1
#
_cell.length_a   1.000
_cell.length_b   1.000
_cell.length_c   1.000
_cell.angle_alpha   90.00
_cell.angle_beta   90.00
_cell.angle_gamma   90.00
#
_symmetry.space_group_name_H-M   'P 1'
#
loop_
_entity.id
_entity.type
_entity.pdbx_description
1 polymer ?
#
loop_
_entity_poly.entity_id
_entity_poly.type
_entity_poly.pdbx_seq_one_letter_code
_entity_poly.pdbx_strand_id
1 'polypeptide(L)'
;VTLPALFAASFLAQRHIVTLSLGAALAFGCLVAFIAAVRTDLPSARRIFRESIVVLALAGTMDIFAGTVVQHRITRFNALPALLVLIPPFLEDAGALGSIAAARLASKLHLGAIRPRLIPERLALLDITLLAPFALSVFTLVGISADLIARASGLATPGLLTMVELSLLAGYIATVGAAILAYATAVATFRFGLDPDNHGVPIVTSSIDLFGMFALVGTVVLLGVGVK
;
A
#
# COMPACT_ATOMS: atom_id res chain seq x y z
N VAL A 1 2.67 -5.13 7.57
CA VAL A 1 2.51 -5.12 9.05
C VAL A 1 1.33 -6.00 9.36
N THR A 2 1.45 -7.03 10.20
CA THR A 2 0.36 -8.02 10.28
C THR A 2 -0.89 -7.48 10.97
N LEU A 3 -2.08 -7.88 10.50
CA LEU A 3 -3.39 -7.54 11.10
C LEU A 3 -3.43 -7.75 12.63
N PRO A 4 -2.91 -8.86 13.20
CA PRO A 4 -2.86 -9.05 14.65
C PRO A 4 -1.97 -8.02 15.36
N ALA A 5 -0.84 -7.61 14.76
CA ALA A 5 0.03 -6.59 15.33
C ALA A 5 -0.64 -5.21 15.35
N LEU A 6 -1.37 -4.88 14.27
CA LEU A 6 -2.11 -3.62 14.17
C LEU A 6 -3.29 -3.58 15.16
N PHE A 7 -3.97 -4.71 15.33
CA PHE A 7 -5.00 -4.88 16.36
C PHE A 7 -4.41 -4.80 17.79
N ALA A 8 -3.30 -5.46 18.07
CA ALA A 8 -2.62 -5.37 19.37
C ALA A 8 -2.14 -3.94 19.68
N ALA A 9 -1.62 -3.22 18.68
CA ALA A 9 -1.20 -1.84 18.81
C ALA A 9 -2.38 -0.90 19.19
N SER A 10 -3.61 -1.20 18.73
CA SER A 10 -4.78 -0.41 19.09
C SER A 10 -5.08 -0.41 20.60
N PHE A 11 -4.79 -1.51 21.32
CA PHE A 11 -4.96 -1.57 22.77
C PHE A 11 -3.89 -0.77 23.52
N LEU A 12 -2.65 -0.77 23.01
CA LEU A 12 -1.55 0.03 23.55
C LEU A 12 -1.82 1.53 23.40
N ALA A 13 -2.49 1.94 22.32
CA ALA A 13 -2.85 3.33 22.05
C ALA A 13 -3.87 3.91 23.06
N GLN A 14 -4.60 3.08 23.81
CA GLN A 14 -5.56 3.56 24.82
C GLN A 14 -4.92 3.97 26.15
N ARG A 15 -3.61 3.72 26.35
CA ARG A 15 -2.90 4.05 27.59
C ARG A 15 -2.02 5.29 27.42
N HIS A 16 -2.55 6.47 27.77
CA HIS A 16 -1.93 7.78 27.55
C HIS A 16 -0.46 7.90 28.01
N ILE A 17 -0.08 7.26 29.12
CA ILE A 17 1.31 7.30 29.63
C ILE A 17 2.23 6.47 28.73
N VAL A 18 1.79 5.29 28.30
CA VAL A 18 2.56 4.40 27.42
C VAL A 18 2.73 5.06 26.05
N THR A 19 1.65 5.62 25.50
CA THR A 19 1.69 6.31 24.20
C THR A 19 2.64 7.50 24.20
N LEU A 20 2.61 8.36 25.23
CA LEU A 20 3.43 9.56 25.28
C LEU A 20 4.92 9.24 25.49
N SER A 21 5.23 8.35 26.44
CA SER A 21 6.61 7.99 26.78
C SER A 21 7.28 7.16 25.68
N LEU A 22 6.59 6.15 25.16
CA LEU A 22 7.08 5.35 24.04
C LEU A 22 7.20 6.21 22.78
N GLY A 23 6.21 7.06 22.51
CA GLY A 23 6.22 7.97 21.37
C GLY A 23 7.40 8.94 21.43
N ALA A 24 7.66 9.56 22.58
CA ALA A 24 8.80 10.45 22.78
C ALA A 24 10.14 9.72 22.63
N ALA A 25 10.27 8.51 23.19
CA ALA A 25 11.49 7.71 23.08
C ALA A 25 11.79 7.31 21.63
N LEU A 26 10.78 6.86 20.89
CA LEU A 26 10.90 6.52 19.48
C LEU A 26 11.22 7.75 18.63
N ALA A 27 10.56 8.88 18.88
CA ALA A 27 10.84 10.13 18.17
C ALA A 27 12.29 10.60 18.39
N PHE A 28 12.78 10.51 19.63
CA PHE A 28 14.17 10.81 19.96
C PHE A 28 15.14 9.86 19.26
N GLY A 29 14.86 8.55 19.27
CA GLY A 29 15.64 7.55 18.55
C GLY A 29 15.71 7.81 17.05
N CYS A 30 14.58 8.14 16.42
CA CYS A 30 14.52 8.53 15.01
C CYS A 30 15.35 9.77 14.72
N LEU A 31 15.28 10.80 15.58
CA LEU A 31 16.07 12.02 15.42
C LEU A 31 17.58 11.74 15.53
N VAL A 32 18.00 10.93 16.50
CA VAL A 32 19.41 10.54 16.65
C VAL A 32 19.90 9.75 15.44
N ALA A 33 19.11 8.77 14.97
CA ALA A 33 19.42 7.99 13.78
C ALA A 33 19.50 8.86 12.53
N PHE A 34 18.60 9.83 12.38
CA PHE A 34 18.62 10.80 11.29
C PHE A 34 19.88 11.65 11.29
N ILE A 35 20.25 12.22 12.45
CA ILE A 35 21.47 13.02 12.59
C ILE A 35 22.71 12.16 12.29
N ALA A 36 22.75 10.93 12.80
CA ALA A 36 23.82 9.98 12.54
C ALA A 36 23.93 9.64 11.04
N ALA A 37 22.80 9.41 10.36
CA ALA A 37 22.77 9.13 8.93
C ALA A 37 23.25 10.32 8.08
N VAL A 38 22.87 11.55 8.44
CA VAL A 38 23.33 12.77 7.76
C VAL A 38 24.83 13.00 7.98
N ARG A 39 25.36 12.67 9.16
CA ARG A 39 26.78 12.85 9.53
C ARG A 39 27.66 11.66 9.19
N THR A 40 27.13 10.61 8.57
CA THR A 40 27.89 9.41 8.27
C THR A 40 28.89 9.65 7.14
N ASP A 41 30.16 9.34 7.39
CA ASP A 41 31.25 9.44 6.39
C ASP A 41 31.36 8.21 5.48
N LEU A 42 30.61 7.14 5.77
CA LEU A 42 30.59 5.93 4.95
C LEU A 42 29.91 6.23 3.60
N PRO A 43 30.62 6.06 2.46
CA PRO A 43 30.11 6.45 1.14
C PRO A 43 28.80 5.75 0.76
N SER A 44 28.71 4.45 1.05
CA SER A 44 27.53 3.63 0.73
C SER A 44 26.30 4.07 1.55
N ALA A 45 26.47 4.29 2.86
CA ALA A 45 25.37 4.71 3.73
C ALA A 45 24.86 6.11 3.35
N ARG A 46 25.77 7.05 3.05
CA ARG A 46 25.41 8.39 2.60
C ARG A 46 24.67 8.38 1.26
N ARG A 47 25.09 7.51 0.33
CA ARG A 47 24.39 7.32 -0.96
C ARG A 47 22.97 6.82 -0.74
N ILE A 48 22.81 5.72 0.01
CA ILE A 48 21.50 5.14 0.34
C ILE A 48 20.61 6.21 0.99
N PHE A 49 21.11 6.91 2.01
CA PHE A 49 20.32 7.94 2.70
C PHE A 49 19.84 9.05 1.76
N ARG A 50 20.70 9.57 0.88
CA ARG A 50 20.32 10.63 -0.07
C ARG A 50 19.34 10.16 -1.14
N GLU A 51 19.50 8.93 -1.63
CA GLU A 51 18.57 8.35 -2.61
C GLU A 51 17.21 8.08 -1.93
N SER A 52 17.22 7.43 -0.75
CA SER A 52 16.00 7.09 -0.01
C SER A 52 15.24 8.31 0.49
N ILE A 53 15.89 9.38 0.97
CA ILE A 53 15.14 10.52 1.54
C ILE A 53 14.30 11.25 0.51
N VAL A 54 14.77 11.36 -0.74
CA VAL A 54 14.00 11.96 -1.83
C VAL A 54 12.81 11.08 -2.18
N VAL A 55 13.05 9.78 -2.31
CA VAL A 55 12.01 8.79 -2.61
C VAL A 55 10.95 8.75 -1.49
N LEU A 56 11.37 8.72 -0.23
CA LEU A 56 10.50 8.71 0.95
C LEU A 56 9.73 10.02 1.12
N ALA A 57 10.33 11.17 0.80
CA ALA A 57 9.62 12.45 0.84
C ALA A 57 8.50 12.52 -0.22
N LEU A 58 8.77 12.02 -1.43
CA LEU A 58 7.76 11.92 -2.48
C LEU A 58 6.65 10.92 -2.11
N ALA A 59 7.04 9.74 -1.62
CA ALA A 59 6.14 8.72 -1.10
C ALA A 59 5.22 9.29 0.00
N GLY A 60 5.80 9.87 1.05
CA GLY A 60 5.03 10.46 2.14
C GLY A 60 4.11 11.59 1.70
N THR A 61 4.49 12.36 0.68
CA THR A 61 3.60 13.37 0.09
C THR A 61 2.39 12.72 -0.58
N MET A 62 2.58 11.63 -1.34
CA MET A 62 1.48 10.85 -1.93
C MET A 62 0.58 10.23 -0.87
N ASP A 63 1.15 9.73 0.23
CA ASP A 63 0.39 9.14 1.34
C ASP A 63 -0.46 10.20 2.06
N ILE A 64 0.07 11.42 2.23
CA ILE A 64 -0.72 12.56 2.74
C ILE A 64 -1.93 12.79 1.84
N PHE A 65 -1.74 12.82 0.50
CA PHE A 65 -2.85 12.94 -0.43
C PHE A 65 -3.85 11.78 -0.26
N ALA A 66 -3.39 10.54 -0.15
CA ALA A 66 -4.25 9.36 0.06
C ALA A 66 -5.10 9.51 1.34
N GLY A 67 -4.48 10.00 2.43
CA GLY A 67 -5.17 10.33 3.67
C GLY A 67 -6.24 11.43 3.51
N THR A 68 -5.97 12.45 2.69
CA THR A 68 -6.97 13.50 2.43
C THR A 68 -8.22 12.97 1.72
N VAL A 69 -8.10 11.93 0.89
CA VAL A 69 -9.24 11.29 0.22
C VAL A 69 -10.20 10.68 1.24
N VAL A 70 -9.67 10.02 2.27
CA VAL A 70 -10.47 9.48 3.39
C VAL A 70 -11.08 10.60 4.21
N GLN A 71 -10.29 11.64 4.52
CA GLN A 71 -10.73 12.75 5.36
C GLN A 71 -11.97 13.44 4.80
N HIS A 72 -12.04 13.62 3.48
CA HIS A 72 -13.22 14.18 2.80
C HIS A 72 -14.49 13.32 2.89
N ARG A 73 -14.39 12.09 3.37
CA ARG A 73 -15.50 11.14 3.56
C ARG A 73 -15.56 10.59 4.98
N ILE A 74 -14.86 11.22 5.93
CA ILE A 74 -14.68 10.72 7.30
C ILE A 74 -16.01 10.43 8.01
N THR A 75 -17.08 11.19 7.71
CA THR A 75 -18.41 10.95 8.28
C THR A 75 -18.94 9.55 8.00
N ARG A 76 -18.70 9.00 6.79
CA ARG A 76 -19.10 7.62 6.43
C ARG A 76 -18.24 6.58 7.15
N PHE A 77 -16.94 6.83 7.24
CA PHE A 77 -15.99 5.95 7.94
C PHE A 77 -16.22 5.92 9.45
N ASN A 78 -16.66 7.03 10.05
CA ASN A 78 -17.04 7.10 11.45
C ASN A 78 -18.36 6.38 11.74
N ALA A 79 -19.31 6.39 10.79
CA ALA A 79 -20.55 5.64 10.90
C ALA A 79 -20.32 4.12 10.83
N LEU A 80 -19.32 3.70 10.05
CA LEU A 80 -18.95 2.30 9.86
C LEU A 80 -17.45 2.09 10.09
N PRO A 81 -16.98 2.03 11.35
CA PRO A 81 -15.55 1.91 11.67
C PRO A 81 -14.88 0.64 11.12
N ALA A 82 -15.66 -0.39 10.75
CA ALA A 82 -15.14 -1.55 10.02
C ALA A 82 -14.40 -1.16 8.73
N LEU A 83 -14.80 -0.07 8.06
CA LEU A 83 -14.12 0.44 6.86
C LEU A 83 -12.71 0.99 7.19
N LEU A 84 -12.50 1.50 8.39
CA LEU A 84 -11.18 1.95 8.84
C LEU A 84 -10.24 0.77 9.13
N VAL A 85 -10.78 -0.35 9.63
CA VAL A 85 -10.03 -1.60 9.84
C VAL A 85 -9.58 -2.20 8.52
N LEU A 86 -10.36 -2.00 7.45
CA LEU A 86 -10.08 -2.51 6.12
C LEU A 86 -8.92 -1.79 5.42
N ILE A 87 -8.72 -0.50 5.67
CA ILE A 87 -7.75 0.33 4.91
C ILE A 87 -6.32 -0.23 4.98
N PRO A 88 -5.71 -0.48 6.16
CA PRO A 88 -4.32 -0.92 6.22
C PRO A 88 -4.02 -2.23 5.47
N PRO A 89 -4.74 -3.35 5.72
CA PRO A 89 -4.46 -4.59 5.01
C PRO A 89 -4.74 -4.48 3.51
N PHE A 90 -5.77 -3.71 3.13
CA PHE A 90 -6.12 -3.50 1.73
C PHE A 90 -4.99 -2.83 0.95
N LEU A 91 -4.41 -1.74 1.48
CA LEU A 91 -3.32 -1.04 0.83
C LEU A 91 -2.03 -1.84 0.83
N GLU A 92 -1.71 -2.50 1.96
CA GLU A 92 -0.52 -3.37 2.04
C GLU A 92 -0.55 -4.45 0.96
N ASP A 93 -1.68 -5.16 0.83
CA ASP A 93 -1.80 -6.26 -0.11
C ASP A 93 -1.84 -5.78 -1.57
N ALA A 94 -2.48 -4.63 -1.84
CA ALA A 94 -2.43 -4.02 -3.17
C ALA A 94 -1.01 -3.62 -3.57
N GLY A 95 -0.26 -2.97 -2.67
CA GLY A 95 1.13 -2.59 -2.87
C GLY A 95 2.04 -3.81 -3.03
N ALA A 96 1.80 -4.88 -2.27
CA ALA A 96 2.53 -6.15 -2.37
C ALA A 96 2.33 -6.81 -3.74
N LEU A 97 1.08 -6.90 -4.23
CA LEU A 97 0.79 -7.44 -5.57
C LEU A 97 1.50 -6.64 -6.67
N GLY A 98 1.47 -5.30 -6.58
CA GLY A 98 2.18 -4.43 -7.50
C GLY A 98 3.70 -4.62 -7.47
N SER A 99 4.28 -4.75 -6.28
CA SER A 99 5.72 -4.96 -6.11
C SER A 99 6.18 -6.31 -6.65
N ILE A 100 5.39 -7.37 -6.43
CA ILE A 100 5.63 -8.70 -7.00
C ILE A 100 5.62 -8.64 -8.53
N ALA A 101 4.63 -7.94 -9.10
CA ALA A 101 4.54 -7.75 -10.55
C ALA A 101 5.76 -6.98 -11.09
N ALA A 102 6.16 -5.90 -10.42
CA ALA A 102 7.30 -5.07 -10.81
C ALA A 102 8.61 -5.87 -10.79
N ALA A 103 8.87 -6.62 -9.71
CA ALA A 103 10.07 -7.44 -9.57
C ALA A 103 10.15 -8.56 -10.63
N ARG A 104 9.01 -9.22 -10.92
CA ARG A 104 8.95 -10.28 -11.94
C ARG A 104 9.20 -9.75 -13.35
N LEU A 105 8.60 -8.60 -13.68
CA LEU A 105 8.79 -7.93 -14.97
C LEU A 105 10.22 -7.38 -15.12
N ALA A 106 10.76 -6.76 -14.08
CA ALA A 106 12.13 -6.27 -14.07
C ALA A 106 13.14 -7.42 -14.27
N SER A 107 12.94 -8.55 -13.59
CA SER A 107 13.78 -9.74 -13.77
C SER A 107 13.74 -10.26 -15.22
N LYS A 108 12.54 -10.33 -15.82
CA LYS A 108 12.39 -10.74 -17.22
C LYS A 108 13.03 -9.78 -18.22
N LEU A 109 13.01 -8.47 -17.95
CA LEU A 109 13.71 -7.48 -18.77
C LEU A 109 15.23 -7.68 -18.72
N HIS A 110 15.80 -7.88 -17.52
CA HIS A 110 17.25 -8.09 -17.34
C HIS A 110 17.74 -9.42 -17.90
N LEU A 111 16.91 -10.47 -17.85
CA LEU A 111 17.20 -11.75 -18.50
C LEU A 111 17.03 -11.72 -20.02
N GLY A 112 16.55 -10.61 -20.60
CA GLY A 112 16.26 -10.50 -22.03
C GLY A 112 15.06 -11.34 -22.49
N ALA A 113 14.24 -11.85 -21.56
CA ALA A 113 13.06 -12.65 -21.84
C ALA A 113 11.90 -11.82 -22.41
N ILE A 114 11.85 -10.54 -22.07
CA ILE A 114 10.93 -9.55 -22.66
C ILE A 114 11.71 -8.28 -23.04
N ARG A 115 11.20 -7.55 -24.03
CA ARG A 115 11.84 -6.29 -24.48
C ARG A 115 11.17 -5.06 -23.84
N PRO A 116 11.91 -3.97 -23.58
CA PRO A 116 11.37 -2.74 -23.01
C PRO A 116 10.54 -1.96 -24.05
N ARG A 117 9.28 -2.38 -24.27
CA ARG A 117 8.33 -1.78 -25.22
C ARG A 117 7.23 -1.02 -24.49
N LEU A 118 6.58 -0.09 -25.18
CA LEU A 118 5.43 0.64 -24.62
C LEU A 118 4.25 -0.30 -24.35
N ILE A 119 4.01 -1.23 -25.27
CA ILE A 119 2.95 -2.23 -25.16
C ILE A 119 3.57 -3.53 -24.62
N PRO A 120 3.00 -4.13 -23.55
CA PRO A 120 3.49 -5.38 -23.00
C PRO A 120 3.46 -6.52 -24.01
N GLU A 121 4.53 -7.31 -24.05
CA GLU A 121 4.59 -8.55 -24.82
C GLU A 121 3.72 -9.63 -24.16
N ARG A 122 3.36 -10.69 -24.90
CA ARG A 122 2.51 -11.79 -24.39
C ARG A 122 3.01 -12.37 -23.07
N LEU A 123 4.32 -12.51 -22.91
CA LEU A 123 4.92 -13.04 -21.68
C LEU A 123 4.79 -12.10 -20.47
N ALA A 124 4.76 -10.79 -20.71
CA ALA A 124 4.49 -9.77 -19.68
C ALA A 124 3.00 -9.71 -19.36
N LEU A 125 2.13 -9.79 -20.38
CA LEU A 125 0.68 -9.89 -20.19
C LEU A 125 0.30 -11.12 -19.37
N LEU A 126 0.97 -12.25 -19.61
CA LEU A 126 0.75 -13.46 -18.82
C LEU A 126 0.98 -13.21 -17.32
N ASP A 127 2.10 -12.59 -16.95
CA ASP A 127 2.37 -12.23 -15.55
C ASP A 127 1.32 -11.30 -14.96
N ILE A 128 0.91 -10.29 -15.73
CA ILE A 128 -0.12 -9.33 -15.30
C ILE A 128 -1.46 -10.06 -15.09
N THR A 129 -1.86 -10.94 -16.01
CA THR A 129 -3.12 -11.68 -15.88
C THR A 129 -3.11 -12.67 -14.72
N LEU A 130 -1.94 -13.18 -14.32
CA LEU A 130 -1.80 -14.05 -13.15
C LEU A 130 -2.10 -13.31 -11.84
N LEU A 131 -2.09 -11.98 -11.80
CA LEU A 131 -2.47 -11.22 -10.61
C LEU A 131 -3.97 -11.35 -10.29
N ALA A 132 -4.82 -11.57 -11.28
CA ALA A 132 -6.27 -11.68 -11.11
C ALA A 132 -6.70 -12.76 -10.10
N PRO A 133 -6.26 -14.04 -10.23
CA PRO A 133 -6.60 -15.07 -9.24
C PRO A 133 -6.01 -14.78 -7.85
N PHE A 134 -4.81 -14.17 -7.77
CA PHE A 134 -4.25 -13.75 -6.47
C PHE A 134 -5.07 -12.65 -5.83
N ALA A 135 -5.46 -11.63 -6.59
CA ALA A 135 -6.32 -10.55 -6.13
C ALA A 135 -7.66 -11.09 -5.63
N LEU A 136 -8.28 -12.03 -6.35
CA LEU A 136 -9.51 -12.67 -5.91
C LEU A 136 -9.35 -13.32 -4.52
N SER A 137 -8.32 -14.14 -4.34
CA SER A 137 -8.08 -14.81 -3.06
C SER A 137 -7.73 -13.83 -1.93
N VAL A 138 -6.80 -12.91 -2.19
CA VAL A 138 -6.28 -11.96 -1.20
C VAL A 138 -7.38 -10.99 -0.75
N PHE A 139 -8.06 -10.31 -1.69
CA PHE A 139 -9.07 -9.33 -1.31
C PHE A 139 -10.34 -9.95 -0.71
N THR A 140 -10.64 -11.21 -1.03
CA THR A 140 -11.68 -11.98 -0.31
C THR A 140 -11.27 -12.15 1.16
N LEU A 141 -10.03 -12.61 1.41
CA LEU A 141 -9.53 -12.81 2.77
C LEU A 141 -9.41 -11.50 3.56
N VAL A 142 -8.99 -10.41 2.91
CA VAL A 142 -8.95 -9.07 3.49
C VAL A 142 -10.35 -8.61 3.92
N GLY A 143 -11.36 -8.77 3.06
CA GLY A 143 -12.74 -8.41 3.38
C GLY A 143 -13.31 -9.23 4.54
N ILE A 144 -13.08 -10.55 4.54
CA ILE A 144 -13.52 -11.45 5.63
C ILE A 144 -12.82 -11.09 6.94
N SER A 145 -11.50 -10.93 6.92
CA SER A 145 -10.70 -10.67 8.12
C SER A 145 -11.02 -9.30 8.72
N ALA A 146 -11.19 -8.26 7.90
CA ALA A 146 -11.58 -6.94 8.37
C ALA A 146 -12.97 -6.95 9.03
N ASP A 147 -13.96 -7.64 8.45
CA ASP A 147 -15.29 -7.77 9.06
C ASP A 147 -15.24 -8.55 10.38
N LEU A 148 -14.50 -9.66 10.41
CA LEU A 148 -14.38 -10.49 11.61
C LEU A 148 -13.71 -9.73 12.76
N ILE A 149 -12.62 -9.00 12.48
CA ILE A 149 -11.92 -8.17 13.46
C ILE A 149 -12.82 -7.03 13.94
N ALA A 150 -13.54 -6.37 13.03
CA ALA A 150 -14.47 -5.30 13.39
C ALA A 150 -15.57 -5.80 14.33
N ARG A 151 -16.17 -6.96 14.04
CA ARG A 151 -17.17 -7.60 14.91
C ARG A 151 -16.60 -8.01 16.25
N ALA A 152 -15.42 -8.63 16.27
CA ALA A 152 -14.75 -9.03 17.51
C ALA A 152 -14.41 -7.81 18.40
N SER A 153 -14.22 -6.64 17.78
CA SER A 153 -13.95 -5.38 18.44
C SER A 153 -15.21 -4.59 18.84
N GLY A 154 -16.40 -5.11 18.54
CA GLY A 154 -17.68 -4.43 18.81
C GLY A 154 -17.94 -3.21 17.91
N LEU A 155 -17.28 -3.11 16.77
CA LEU A 155 -17.42 -1.99 15.82
C LEU A 155 -18.62 -2.20 14.89
N ALA A 156 -19.27 -1.10 14.49
CA ALA A 156 -20.33 -1.14 13.48
C ALA A 156 -19.77 -1.56 12.12
N THR A 157 -20.42 -2.54 11.50
CA THR A 157 -20.05 -3.12 10.20
C THR A 157 -21.20 -3.03 9.20
N PRO A 158 -20.93 -2.80 7.90
CA PRO A 158 -21.95 -2.92 6.85
C PRO A 158 -22.38 -4.37 6.58
N GLY A 159 -21.67 -5.36 7.13
CA GLY A 159 -21.95 -6.78 6.94
C GLY A 159 -20.87 -7.51 6.12
N LEU A 160 -20.76 -8.82 6.32
CA LEU A 160 -19.68 -9.64 5.73
C LEU A 160 -19.69 -9.58 4.21
N LEU A 161 -20.87 -9.77 3.60
CA LEU A 161 -21.03 -9.77 2.15
C LEU A 161 -20.59 -8.44 1.55
N THR A 162 -21.08 -7.33 2.10
CA THR A 162 -20.72 -5.97 1.65
C THR A 162 -19.23 -5.68 1.85
N MET A 163 -18.62 -6.14 2.95
CA MET A 163 -17.17 -5.98 3.17
C MET A 163 -16.35 -6.74 2.13
N VAL A 164 -16.75 -7.97 1.80
CA VAL A 164 -16.08 -8.78 0.77
C VAL A 164 -16.27 -8.19 -0.62
N GLU A 165 -17.49 -7.79 -0.99
CA GLU A 165 -17.79 -7.14 -2.27
C GLU A 165 -17.00 -5.85 -2.46
N LEU A 166 -16.95 -5.02 -1.42
CA LEU A 166 -16.22 -3.75 -1.41
C LEU A 166 -14.71 -4.00 -1.56
N SER A 167 -14.16 -4.91 -0.77
CA SER A 167 -12.74 -5.28 -0.83
C SER A 167 -12.37 -5.86 -2.21
N LEU A 168 -13.20 -6.75 -2.75
CA LEU A 168 -12.97 -7.37 -4.05
C LEU A 168 -13.01 -6.36 -5.19
N LEU A 169 -14.06 -5.54 -5.26
CA LEU A 169 -14.22 -4.57 -6.35
C LEU A 169 -13.11 -3.51 -6.31
N ALA A 170 -12.86 -2.92 -5.14
CA ALA A 170 -11.77 -1.97 -4.97
C ALA A 170 -10.41 -2.60 -5.25
N GLY A 171 -10.20 -3.83 -4.77
CA GLY A 171 -8.94 -4.56 -4.88
C GLY A 171 -8.62 -4.96 -6.32
N TYR A 172 -9.63 -5.32 -7.11
CA TYR A 172 -9.45 -5.60 -8.54
C TYR A 172 -9.08 -4.33 -9.31
N ILE A 173 -9.76 -3.22 -9.04
CA ILE A 173 -9.41 -1.91 -9.62
C ILE A 173 -7.96 -1.56 -9.26
N ALA A 174 -7.59 -1.66 -7.98
CA ALA A 174 -6.24 -1.41 -7.49
C ALA A 174 -5.20 -2.33 -8.15
N THR A 175 -5.52 -3.61 -8.34
CA THR A 175 -4.63 -4.60 -9.00
C THR A 175 -4.37 -4.25 -10.46
N VAL A 176 -5.38 -3.79 -11.19
CA VAL A 176 -5.20 -3.32 -12.57
C VAL A 176 -4.28 -2.10 -12.61
N GLY A 177 -4.50 -1.13 -11.72
CA GLY A 177 -3.63 0.04 -11.59
C GLY A 177 -2.19 -0.35 -11.23
N ALA A 178 -2.04 -1.27 -10.28
CA ALA A 178 -0.77 -1.82 -9.83
C ALA A 178 -0.01 -2.51 -10.97
N ALA A 179 -0.69 -3.30 -11.79
CA ALA A 179 -0.08 -3.97 -12.94
C ALA A 179 0.45 -2.99 -13.99
N ILE A 180 -0.32 -1.93 -14.28
CA ILE A 180 0.08 -0.88 -15.22
C ILE A 180 1.31 -0.13 -14.69
N LEU A 181 1.26 0.30 -13.41
CA LEU A 181 2.37 0.99 -12.75
C LEU A 181 3.62 0.11 -12.67
N ALA A 182 3.47 -1.17 -12.32
CA ALA A 182 4.57 -2.13 -12.25
C ALA A 182 5.26 -2.32 -13.60
N TYR A 183 4.50 -2.46 -14.69
CA TYR A 183 5.07 -2.56 -16.02
C TYR A 183 5.75 -1.25 -16.47
N ALA A 184 5.08 -0.12 -16.28
CA ALA A 184 5.62 1.19 -16.66
C ALA A 184 6.93 1.50 -15.92
N THR A 185 6.97 1.25 -14.61
CA THR A 185 8.16 1.46 -13.77
C THR A 185 9.28 0.49 -14.14
N ALA A 186 9.01 -0.80 -14.34
CA ALA A 186 10.02 -1.77 -14.76
C ALA A 186 10.65 -1.42 -16.11
N VAL A 187 9.85 -0.97 -17.08
CA VAL A 187 10.37 -0.52 -18.39
C VAL A 187 11.15 0.79 -18.26
N ALA A 188 10.67 1.74 -17.44
CA ALA A 188 11.34 3.01 -17.23
C ALA A 188 12.71 2.81 -16.55
N THR A 189 12.76 2.07 -15.44
CA THR A 189 14.01 1.81 -14.70
C THR A 189 15.03 1.11 -15.60
N PHE A 190 14.59 0.11 -16.38
CA PHE A 190 15.45 -0.57 -17.36
C PHE A 190 16.00 0.40 -18.43
N ARG A 191 15.16 1.27 -19.00
CA ARG A 191 15.58 2.22 -20.04
C ARG A 191 16.55 3.28 -19.54
N PHE A 192 16.39 3.71 -18.29
CA PHE A 192 17.24 4.73 -17.68
C PHE A 192 18.47 4.13 -16.96
N GLY A 193 18.65 2.80 -16.97
CA GLY A 193 19.73 2.13 -16.24
C GLY A 193 19.64 2.31 -14.72
N LEU A 194 18.43 2.56 -14.21
CA LEU A 194 18.15 2.72 -12.78
C LEU A 194 17.89 1.36 -12.16
N ASP A 195 18.28 1.23 -10.89
CA ASP A 195 17.99 0.03 -10.12
C ASP A 195 16.48 -0.06 -9.82
N PRO A 196 15.76 -1.09 -10.32
CA PRO A 196 14.34 -1.28 -10.07
C PRO A 196 14.02 -1.45 -8.57
N ASP A 197 14.97 -1.89 -7.75
CA ASP A 197 14.73 -2.10 -6.32
C ASP A 197 14.80 -0.78 -5.54
N ASN A 198 15.69 0.14 -5.94
CA ASN A 198 15.83 1.44 -5.27
C ASN A 198 14.82 2.48 -5.77
N HIS A 199 14.35 2.36 -7.01
CA HIS A 199 13.46 3.35 -7.62
C HIS A 199 12.08 2.79 -7.95
N GLY A 200 12.00 1.55 -8.48
CA GLY A 200 10.75 0.97 -8.93
C GLY A 200 9.80 0.64 -7.79
N VAL A 201 10.23 -0.19 -6.84
CA VAL A 201 9.38 -0.66 -5.73
C VAL A 201 8.77 0.49 -4.91
N PRO A 202 9.54 1.53 -4.49
CA PRO A 202 8.96 2.65 -3.76
C PRO A 202 7.97 3.49 -4.58
N ILE A 203 8.25 3.71 -5.88
CA ILE A 203 7.33 4.44 -6.76
C ILE A 203 6.02 3.66 -6.92
N VAL A 204 6.12 2.35 -7.14
CA VAL A 204 4.95 1.47 -7.31
C VAL A 204 4.10 1.46 -6.05
N THR A 205 4.69 1.21 -4.88
CA THR A 205 3.97 1.12 -3.61
C THR A 205 3.25 2.42 -3.25
N SER A 206 3.95 3.56 -3.22
CA SER A 206 3.31 4.85 -2.87
C SER A 206 2.27 5.31 -3.89
N SER A 207 2.47 5.00 -5.18
CA SER A 207 1.47 5.29 -6.21
C SER A 207 0.22 4.42 -6.04
N ILE A 208 0.39 3.15 -5.66
CA ILE A 208 -0.70 2.23 -5.36
C ILE A 208 -1.40 2.61 -4.06
N ASP A 209 -0.71 3.14 -3.06
CA ASP A 209 -1.37 3.59 -1.83
C ASP A 209 -2.37 4.71 -2.14
N LEU A 210 -1.96 5.70 -2.94
CA LEU A 210 -2.86 6.75 -3.42
C LEU A 210 -3.98 6.20 -4.31
N PHE A 211 -3.65 5.42 -5.34
CA PHE A 211 -4.62 4.89 -6.30
C PHE A 211 -5.60 3.89 -5.66
N GLY A 212 -5.09 3.03 -4.79
CA GLY A 212 -5.86 2.06 -4.01
C GLY A 212 -6.83 2.75 -3.07
N MET A 213 -6.42 3.85 -2.43
CA MET A 213 -7.36 4.64 -1.63
C MET A 213 -8.46 5.29 -2.46
N PHE A 214 -8.14 5.80 -3.65
CA PHE A 214 -9.17 6.27 -4.58
C PHE A 214 -10.12 5.15 -5.02
N ALA A 215 -9.59 3.96 -5.33
CA ALA A 215 -10.40 2.80 -5.69
C ALA A 215 -11.34 2.41 -4.54
N LEU A 216 -10.82 2.31 -3.32
CA LEU A 216 -11.58 1.96 -2.13
C LEU A 216 -12.70 2.96 -1.84
N VAL A 217 -12.37 4.25 -1.78
CA VAL A 217 -13.37 5.31 -1.52
C VAL A 217 -14.37 5.41 -2.67
N GLY A 218 -13.92 5.26 -3.92
CA GLY A 218 -14.78 5.20 -5.09
C GLY A 218 -15.80 4.06 -5.00
N THR A 219 -15.36 2.87 -4.60
CA THR A 219 -16.22 1.70 -4.40
C THR A 219 -17.20 1.88 -3.23
N VAL A 220 -16.77 2.45 -2.10
CA VAL A 220 -17.66 2.83 -0.98
C VAL A 220 -18.80 3.73 -1.46
N VAL A 221 -18.47 4.72 -2.31
CA VAL A 221 -19.47 5.64 -2.87
C VAL A 221 -20.38 4.94 -3.86
N LEU A 222 -19.83 4.13 -4.76
CA LEU A 222 -20.57 3.40 -5.78
C LEU A 222 -21.60 2.44 -5.19
N LEU A 223 -21.21 1.70 -4.14
CA LEU A 223 -22.08 0.74 -3.46
C LEU A 223 -23.05 1.39 -2.46
N GLY A 224 -23.01 2.72 -2.29
CA GLY A 224 -23.91 3.43 -1.38
C GLY A 224 -23.70 3.10 0.11
N VAL A 225 -22.54 2.57 0.48
CA VAL A 225 -22.27 2.13 1.85
C VAL A 225 -22.21 3.34 2.79
N GLY A 226 -23.03 3.32 3.85
CA GLY A 226 -23.12 4.39 4.83
C GLY A 226 -24.03 5.57 4.44
N VAL A 227 -24.86 5.42 3.40
CA VAL A 227 -25.96 6.36 3.12
C VAL A 227 -27.23 5.83 3.81
N LYS A 228 -27.46 6.32 5.04
CA LYS A 228 -28.78 6.39 5.66
C LYS A 228 -28.96 7.79 6.21
#